data_AF-A0A7X5BHR2-F1
#
_entry.id   AF-A0A7X5BHR2-F1
#
_cell.length_a   1.000
_cell.length_b   1.000
_cell.length_c   1.000
_cell.angle_alpha   90.00
_cell.angle_beta   90.00
_cell.angle_gamma   90.00
#
_symmetry.space_group_name_H-M   'P 1'
#
loop_
_entity.id
_entity.type
_entity.pdbx_description
1 polymer ?
#
loop_
_entity_poly.entity_id
_entity_poly.type
_entity_poly.pdbx_seq_one_letter_code
_entity_poly.pdbx_strand_id
1 'polypeptide(L)' 'MKKWATLLAGSACALSLLSHTAVAQDEELVFMNWGPYINSGILEQFTKETGIKVIYSTYESNETLYAKLKT' A
#
# COMPACT_ATOMS: atom_id res chain seq x y z
N MET A 1 39.48 8.99 28.29
CA MET A 1 38.81 9.71 27.19
C MET A 1 38.55 8.84 25.96
N LYS A 2 39.51 8.06 25.44
CA LYS A 2 39.31 7.19 24.25
C LYS A 2 38.24 6.09 24.40
N LYS A 3 38.09 5.48 25.58
CA LYS A 3 37.07 4.44 25.86
C LYS A 3 35.63 4.95 25.88
N TRP A 4 35.45 6.26 26.13
CA TRP A 4 34.14 6.89 26.24
C TRP A 4 33.65 7.34 24.86
N ALA A 5 34.59 7.72 23.99
CA ALA A 5 34.32 7.97 22.57
C ALA A 5 33.88 6.70 21.83
N THR A 6 34.45 5.53 22.14
CA THR A 6 34.00 4.25 21.56
C THR A 6 32.62 3.81 22.07
N LEU A 7 32.26 4.10 23.33
CA LEU A 7 30.92 3.84 23.88
C LEU A 7 29.84 4.74 23.26
N LEU A 8 30.14 6.02 23.05
CA LEU A 8 29.24 6.97 22.38
C LEU A 8 29.07 6.65 20.88
N ALA A 9 30.14 6.27 20.20
CA ALA A 9 30.08 5.86 18.79
C ALA A 9 29.28 4.55 18.59
N GLY A 10 29.42 3.58 19.52
CA GLY A 10 28.63 2.34 19.50
C GLY A 10 27.13 2.59 19.74
N SER A 11 26.79 3.54 20.62
CA SER A 11 25.40 3.92 20.87
C SER A 11 24.75 4.63 19.68
N ALA A 12 25.50 5.49 18.96
CA ALA A 12 25.00 6.18 17.77
C ALA A 12 24.68 5.21 16.60
N CYS A 13 25.44 4.13 16.42
CA CYS A 13 25.14 3.09 15.43
C CYS A 13 23.96 2.18 15.81
N ALA A 14 23.64 2.05 17.10
CA ALA A 14 22.48 1.26 17.54
C ALA A 14 21.16 2.02 17.34
N LEU A 15 21.18 3.35 17.42
CA LEU A 15 19.99 4.20 17.19
C LEU A 15 19.62 4.34 15.71
N SER A 16 20.57 4.22 14.77
CA SER A 16 20.26 4.29 13.34
C SER A 16 19.44 3.10 12.84
N LEU A 17 19.53 1.94 13.51
CA LEU A 17 18.75 0.72 13.18
C LEU A 17 17.26 0.83 13.54
N LEU A 18 16.85 1.84 14.30
CA LEU A 18 15.44 2.07 14.68
C LEU A 18 14.69 3.00 13.70
N SER A 19 15.35 3.46 12.63
CA SER A 19 14.87 4.61 11.85
C SER A 19 13.94 4.27 10.67
N HIS A 20 13.50 3.02 10.49
CA HIS A 20 12.62 2.64 9.37
C HIS A 20 11.57 1.61 9.80
N THR A 21 10.69 1.98 10.73
CA THR A 21 9.35 1.38 10.69
C THR A 21 8.61 2.06 9.54
N ALA A 22 8.68 1.48 8.35
CA ALA A 22 7.74 1.81 7.29
C ALA A 22 6.34 1.52 7.86
N VAL A 23 5.62 2.58 8.22
CA VAL A 23 4.22 2.46 8.59
C VAL A 23 3.55 2.02 7.31
N ALA A 24 3.13 0.76 7.24
CA ALA A 24 2.30 0.27 6.15
C ALA A 24 1.05 1.16 6.17
N GLN A 25 1.00 2.09 5.22
CA GLN A 25 -0.18 2.89 5.00
C GLN A 25 -1.27 1.90 4.56
N ASP A 26 -2.48 2.01 5.12
CA ASP A 26 -3.61 1.21 4.65
C ASP A 26 -3.88 1.60 3.19
N GLU A 27 -3.23 0.90 2.26
CA GLU A 27 -3.30 1.16 0.83
C GLU A 27 -4.62 0.59 0.31
N GLU A 28 -5.54 1.49 -0.05
CA GLU A 28 -6.77 1.14 -0.75
C GLU A 28 -6.61 1.40 -2.25
N LEU A 29 -6.95 0.41 -3.07
CA LEU A 29 -7.03 0.51 -4.52
C LEU A 29 -8.49 0.61 -4.95
N VAL A 30 -8.89 1.75 -5.51
CA VAL A 30 -10.19 1.88 -6.19
C VAL A 30 -10.05 1.38 -7.62
N PHE A 31 -10.66 0.24 -7.93
CA PHE A 31 -10.60 -0.38 -9.24
C PHE A 31 -11.96 -0.30 -9.96
N MET A 32 -12.02 0.57 -10.97
CA MET A 32 -13.20 0.78 -11.81
C MET A 32 -13.01 0.03 -13.13
N ASN A 33 -13.92 -0.88 -13.46
CA ASN A 33 -13.82 -1.74 -14.64
C ASN A 33 -15.17 -1.90 -15.37
N TRP A 34 -15.15 -2.51 -16.55
CA TRP A 34 -16.30 -2.82 -17.39
C TRP A 34 -16.69 -4.30 -17.27
N GLY A 35 -17.99 -4.60 -17.32
CA GLY A 35 -18.50 -5.98 -17.50
C GLY A 35 -18.04 -7.02 -16.46
N PRO A 36 -18.29 -8.33 -16.71
CA PRO A 36 -17.93 -9.41 -15.80
C PRO A 36 -16.53 -9.99 -16.09
N TYR A 37 -15.49 -9.15 -16.15
CA TYR A 37 -14.14 -9.62 -16.52
C TYR A 37 -13.31 -10.20 -15.37
N ILE A 38 -13.58 -9.79 -14.13
CA ILE A 38 -12.77 -10.17 -12.97
C ILE A 38 -13.58 -11.06 -12.04
N ASN A 39 -13.05 -12.24 -11.75
CA ASN A 39 -13.57 -13.12 -10.70
C ASN A 39 -13.16 -12.57 -9.33
N SER A 40 -14.09 -12.53 -8.37
CA SER A 40 -13.84 -12.02 -7.01
C SER A 40 -12.67 -12.73 -6.31
N GLY A 41 -12.45 -14.02 -6.57
CA GLY A 41 -11.34 -14.77 -5.99
C GLY A 41 -9.96 -14.24 -6.39
N ILE A 42 -9.82 -13.61 -7.56
CA ILE A 42 -8.57 -12.99 -7.99
C ILE A 42 -8.27 -11.75 -7.13
N LEU A 43 -9.29 -10.95 -6.80
CA LEU A 43 -9.14 -9.76 -5.98
C LEU A 43 -8.81 -10.11 -4.52
N GLU A 44 -9.40 -11.20 -4.01
CA GLU A 44 -9.08 -11.75 -2.69
C GLU A 44 -7.63 -12.23 -2.63
N GLN A 45 -7.17 -12.96 -3.65
CA GLN A 45 -5.78 -13.41 -3.74
C GLN A 45 -4.81 -12.22 -3.83
N PHE A 46 -5.11 -11.22 -4.67
CA PHE A 46 -4.31 -10.00 -4.76
C PHE A 46 -4.21 -9.28 -3.41
N THR A 47 -5.33 -9.12 -2.71
CA THR A 47 -5.37 -8.49 -1.38
C THR A 47 -4.53 -9.28 -0.37
N LYS A 48 -4.59 -10.62 -0.41
CA LYS A 48 -3.80 -11.48 0.47
C LYS A 48 -2.30 -11.40 0.21
N GLU A 49 -1.88 -11.29 -1.04
CA GLU A 49 -0.47 -11.25 -1.43
C GLU A 49 0.18 -9.87 -1.17
N THR A 50 -0.59 -8.80 -1.34
CA THR A 50 -0.07 -7.42 -1.30
C THR A 50 -0.43 -6.67 -0.02
N GLY A 51 -1.48 -7.09 0.69
CA GLY A 51 -2.07 -6.31 1.79
C GLY A 51 -2.94 -5.14 1.32
N ILE A 52 -3.06 -4.90 0.01
CA ILE A 52 -3.81 -3.77 -0.56
C ILE A 52 -5.29 -4.13 -0.64
N LYS A 53 -6.15 -3.33 -0.01
CA LYS A 53 -7.60 -3.52 -0.08
C LYS A 53 -8.15 -3.00 -1.40
N VAL A 54 -8.84 -3.86 -2.15
CA VAL A 54 -9.45 -3.47 -3.43
C VAL A 54 -10.92 -3.09 -3.26
N ILE A 55 -11.27 -1.86 -3.64
CA ILE A 55 -12.64 -1.39 -3.81
C ILE A 55 -13.01 -1.54 -5.29
N TYR A 56 -13.70 -2.64 -5.62
CA TYR A 56 -14.07 -2.96 -7.00
C TYR A 56 -15.45 -2.42 -7.37
N SER A 57 -15.53 -1.70 -8.50
CA SER A 57 -16.78 -1.17 -9.04
C SER A 57 -16.86 -1.44 -10.55
N THR A 58 -18.02 -1.93 -11.00
CA THR A 58 -18.27 -2.22 -12.41
C THR A 58 -19.15 -1.16 -13.05
N TYR A 59 -18.90 -0.88 -14.33
CA TYR A 59 -19.61 0.10 -15.14
C TYR A 59 -20.07 -0.55 -16.45
N GLU A 60 -21.26 -0.15 -16.91
CA GLU A 60 -21.88 -0.71 -18.12
C GLU A 60 -21.36 -0.06 -19.42
N SER A 61 -20.78 1.14 -19.33
CA SER A 61 -20.28 1.88 -20.51
C SER A 61 -19.19 2.92 -20.18
N ASN A 62 -18.50 3.38 -21.23
CA ASN A 62 -17.57 4.51 -21.21
C ASN A 62 -18.20 5.79 -20.69
N GLU A 63 -19.41 6.10 -21.14
CA GLU A 63 -20.13 7.31 -20.77
C GLU A 63 -20.45 7.31 -19.27
N THR A 64 -20.85 6.15 -18.72
CA THR A 64 -21.19 6.02 -17.30
C THR A 64 -19.96 6.16 -16.42
N LEU A 65 -18.84 5.50 -16.78
CA LEU A 65 -17.56 5.67 -16.09
C LEU A 65 -17.07 7.12 -16.16
N TYR A 66 -17.13 7.73 -17.34
CA TYR A 66 -16.67 9.10 -17.56
C TYR A 66 -17.47 10.12 -16.76
N ALA A 67 -18.79 9.97 -16.69
CA ALA A 67 -19.64 10.83 -15.88
C ALA A 67 -19.25 10.76 -14.39
N LYS A 68 -18.96 9.56 -13.87
CA LYS A 68 -18.52 9.35 -12.48
C LYS A 68 -17.16 9.97 -12.18
N LEU A 69 -16.22 9.95 -13.12
CA LEU A 69 -14.88 10.53 -12.95
C LEU A 69 -14.86 12.07 -12.98
N LYS A 70 -15.86 12.68 -13.62
CA LYS A 70 -15.93 14.14 -13.79
C LYS A 70 -16.55 14.89 -12.61
N THR A 71 -17.13 14.19 -11.65
CA THR A 71 -17.84 14.74 -10.48
C THR A 71 -17.13 14.37 -9.21
#